data_AF-A0A971GL50-F1
#
_entry.id   AF-A0A971GL50-F1
#
_cell.length_a   1.000
_cell.length_b   1.000
_cell.length_c   1.000
_cell.angle_alpha   90.00
_cell.angle_beta   90.00
_cell.angle_gamma   90.00
#
_symmetry.space_group_name_H-M   'P 1'
#
loop_
_entity.id
_entity.type
_entity.pdbx_description
1 polymer ?
#
loop_
_entity_poly.entity_id
_entity_poly.type
_entity_poly.pdbx_seq_one_letter_code
_entity_poly.pdbx_strand_id
1 'polypeptide(L)'
;MRPQVSLPGITGTGRINVSGVVSVLFHITLFMAPLTAKAHGILIDQSWGVLPPAIDPAITRILTGMVIISGLFFIMRRTFIHHVFAVSSWKDYAAIICVLTPFVTGLLSGELVGPYEMVMVIHCASAHIMLVAAGWTRLGHMVFYILGRIAVSGKDS
;
A
#
# COMPACT_ATOMS: atom_id res chain seq x y z
N MET A 1 25.58 52.62 7.94
CA MET A 1 26.13 51.39 7.33
C MET A 1 25.09 50.27 7.49
N ARG A 2 24.83 49.49 6.43
CA ARG A 2 23.59 48.71 6.21
C ARG A 2 23.37 47.56 7.21
N PRO A 3 22.11 47.25 7.58
CA PRO A 3 21.78 46.04 8.34
C PRO A 3 21.93 44.81 7.44
N GLN A 4 22.66 43.81 7.93
CA GLN A 4 22.78 42.48 7.31
C GLN A 4 21.49 41.69 7.61
N VAL A 5 20.58 41.66 6.63
CA VAL A 5 19.45 40.73 6.66
C VAL A 5 20.00 39.34 6.33
N SER A 6 20.22 38.52 7.35
CA SER A 6 20.51 37.10 7.20
C SER A 6 19.22 36.40 6.76
N LEU A 7 19.12 36.07 5.47
CA LEU A 7 18.09 35.19 4.97
C LEU A 7 18.34 33.79 5.54
N PRO A 8 17.39 33.18 6.28
CA PRO A 8 17.55 31.81 6.74
C PRO A 8 17.67 30.88 5.53
N GLY A 9 18.76 30.12 5.55
CA GLY A 9 19.23 29.29 4.44
C GLY A 9 18.15 28.36 3.90
N ILE A 10 17.84 28.54 2.63
CA ILE A 10 17.35 27.45 1.77
C ILE A 10 18.58 26.63 1.38
N THR A 11 19.13 25.89 2.34
CA THR A 11 20.08 24.80 2.10
C THR A 11 19.36 23.47 2.34
N GLY A 12 18.25 23.27 1.65
CA GLY A 12 17.68 21.95 1.43
C GLY A 12 18.26 21.38 0.15
N THR A 13 19.45 20.77 0.22
CA THR A 13 19.90 19.86 -0.85
C THR A 13 18.76 18.89 -1.12
N GLY A 14 18.15 18.95 -2.31
CA GLY A 14 17.01 18.14 -2.71
C GLY A 14 17.38 16.66 -2.82
N ARG A 15 17.69 16.03 -1.69
CA ARG A 15 17.88 14.58 -1.59
C ARG A 15 16.48 13.97 -1.73
N ILE A 16 16.21 13.39 -2.89
CA ILE A 16 15.01 12.58 -3.10
C ILE A 16 15.01 11.49 -2.04
N ASN A 17 14.01 11.52 -1.14
CA ASN A 17 13.84 10.47 -0.15
C ASN A 17 13.28 9.24 -0.86
N VAL A 18 14.18 8.36 -1.31
CA VAL A 18 13.83 7.11 -2.01
C VAL A 18 12.77 6.31 -1.23
N SER A 19 12.91 6.21 0.10
CA SER A 19 11.95 5.48 0.93
C SER A 19 10.57 6.16 0.97
N GLY A 20 10.53 7.49 0.92
CA GLY A 20 9.28 8.25 0.84
C GLY A 20 8.58 8.05 -0.51
N VAL A 21 9.34 8.11 -1.60
CA VAL A 21 8.80 7.89 -2.96
C VAL A 21 8.26 6.48 -3.10
N VAL A 22 9.03 5.46 -2.69
CA VAL A 22 8.58 4.06 -2.73
C VAL A 22 7.35 3.85 -1.84
N SER A 23 7.26 4.54 -0.70
CA SER A 23 6.08 4.48 0.17
C SER A 23 4.84 5.03 -0.54
N VAL A 24 4.94 6.22 -1.14
CA VAL A 24 3.81 6.82 -1.87
C VAL A 24 3.37 5.90 -3.03
N LEU A 25 4.32 5.40 -3.81
CA LEU A 25 4.03 4.46 -4.89
C LEU A 25 3.36 3.19 -4.37
N PHE A 26 3.88 2.59 -3.30
CA PHE A 26 3.29 1.40 -2.67
C PHE A 26 1.83 1.65 -2.26
N HIS A 27 1.52 2.77 -1.60
CA HIS A 27 0.15 3.05 -1.17
C HIS A 27 -0.78 3.30 -2.37
N ILE A 28 -0.34 4.09 -3.36
CA ILE A 28 -1.15 4.35 -4.56
C ILE A 28 -1.47 3.02 -5.28
N THR A 29 -0.47 2.19 -5.54
CA THR A 29 -0.68 0.92 -6.25
C THR A 29 -1.45 -0.09 -5.40
N LEU A 30 -1.29 -0.08 -4.07
CA LEU A 30 -2.03 -0.92 -3.12
C LEU A 30 -3.55 -0.70 -3.22
N PHE A 31 -4.00 0.55 -3.37
CA PHE A 31 -5.43 0.87 -3.52
C PHE A 31 -5.90 0.76 -4.96
N MET A 32 -5.09 1.24 -5.92
CA MET A 32 -5.49 1.26 -7.33
C MET A 32 -5.65 -0.16 -7.90
N ALA A 33 -4.76 -1.09 -7.58
CA ALA A 33 -4.80 -2.45 -8.13
C ALA A 33 -6.12 -3.18 -7.85
N PRO A 34 -6.61 -3.32 -6.59
CA PRO A 34 -7.89 -3.99 -6.33
C PRO A 34 -9.10 -3.20 -6.84
N LEU A 35 -9.06 -1.87 -6.82
CA LEU A 35 -10.21 -1.05 -7.27
C LEU A 35 -10.41 -1.06 -8.78
N THR A 36 -9.34 -1.23 -9.55
CA THR A 36 -9.38 -1.17 -11.03
C THR A 36 -9.31 -2.54 -11.70
N ALA A 37 -9.12 -3.61 -10.94
CA ALA A 37 -9.11 -4.97 -11.44
C ALA A 37 -10.50 -5.38 -11.95
N LYS A 38 -10.58 -5.89 -13.19
CA LYS A 38 -11.85 -6.36 -13.81
C LYS A 38 -12.63 -7.33 -12.92
N ALA A 39 -11.94 -8.29 -12.30
CA ALA A 39 -12.58 -9.27 -11.42
C ALA A 39 -13.26 -8.62 -10.21
N HIS A 40 -12.61 -7.63 -9.59
CA HIS A 40 -13.21 -6.89 -8.47
C HIS A 40 -14.35 -5.98 -8.94
N GLY A 41 -14.22 -5.39 -10.14
CA GLY A 41 -15.30 -4.57 -10.72
C GLY A 41 -16.59 -5.35 -10.95
N ILE A 42 -16.50 -6.60 -11.43
CA ILE A 42 -17.67 -7.48 -11.58
C ILE A 42 -18.30 -7.79 -10.21
N LEU A 43 -17.50 -8.04 -9.18
CA LEU A 43 -18.01 -8.30 -7.83
C LEU A 43 -18.71 -7.06 -7.23
N ILE A 44 -18.18 -5.87 -7.48
CA ILE A 44 -18.78 -4.60 -7.01
C ILE A 44 -20.08 -4.32 -7.76
N ASP A 45 -20.13 -4.58 -9.06
CA ASP A 45 -21.35 -4.46 -9.85
C ASP A 45 -22.43 -5.43 -9.35
N GLN A 46 -22.07 -6.68 -9.07
CA GLN A 46 -22.99 -7.67 -8.53
C GLN A 46 -23.51 -7.35 -7.11
N SER A 47 -22.70 -6.67 -6.30
CA SER A 47 -23.06 -6.36 -4.91
C SER A 47 -23.79 -5.04 -4.75
N TRP A 48 -23.34 -3.99 -5.44
CA TRP A 48 -23.82 -2.61 -5.28
C TRP A 48 -24.44 -2.03 -6.55
N GLY A 49 -24.42 -2.75 -7.69
CA GLY A 49 -24.94 -2.26 -8.96
C GLY A 49 -24.10 -1.14 -9.59
N VAL A 50 -22.85 -0.98 -9.15
CA VAL A 50 -21.93 0.06 -9.63
C VAL A 50 -20.75 -0.61 -10.31
N LEU A 51 -20.49 -0.25 -11.57
CA LEU A 51 -19.33 -0.73 -12.31
C LEU A 51 -18.16 0.26 -12.15
N PRO A 52 -17.13 -0.05 -11.35
CA PRO A 52 -15.97 0.82 -11.22
C PRO A 52 -15.13 0.83 -12.51
N PRO A 53 -14.29 1.86 -12.73
CA PRO A 53 -13.41 1.92 -13.89
C PRO A 53 -12.44 0.74 -13.90
N ALA A 54 -12.65 -0.18 -14.85
CA ALA A 54 -11.79 -1.34 -15.02
C ALA A 54 -10.70 -1.06 -16.05
N ILE A 55 -9.44 -1.32 -15.69
CA ILE A 55 -8.30 -1.12 -16.58
C ILE A 55 -7.90 -2.43 -17.29
N ASP A 56 -6.97 -2.32 -18.23
CA ASP A 56 -6.41 -3.49 -18.92
C ASP A 56 -5.80 -4.48 -17.90
N PRO A 57 -6.08 -5.79 -18.02
CA PRO A 57 -5.40 -6.83 -17.22
C PRO A 57 -3.88 -6.70 -17.18
N ALA A 58 -3.23 -6.29 -18.27
CA ALA A 58 -1.78 -6.08 -18.32
C ALA A 58 -1.33 -4.97 -17.36
N ILE A 59 -2.05 -3.85 -17.33
CA ILE A 59 -1.76 -2.73 -16.41
C ILE A 59 -2.02 -3.17 -14.97
N THR A 60 -3.12 -3.90 -14.72
CA THR A 60 -3.43 -4.44 -13.39
C THR A 60 -2.28 -5.31 -12.87
N ARG A 61 -1.73 -6.17 -13.73
CA ARG A 61 -0.56 -7.01 -13.39
C ARG A 61 0.68 -6.19 -13.05
N ILE A 62 0.95 -5.11 -13.80
CA ILE A 62 2.06 -4.20 -13.50
C ILE A 62 1.86 -3.53 -12.13
N LEU A 63 0.66 -3.03 -11.84
CA LEU A 63 0.35 -2.41 -10.54
C LEU A 63 0.55 -3.40 -9.39
N THR A 64 0.04 -4.63 -9.53
CA THR A 64 0.24 -5.71 -8.54
C THR A 64 1.72 -6.05 -8.37
N GLY A 65 2.49 -6.12 -9.47
CA GLY A 65 3.93 -6.33 -9.43
C GLY A 65 4.67 -5.20 -8.69
N MET A 66 4.26 -3.94 -8.90
CA MET A 66 4.83 -2.78 -8.19
C MET A 66 4.56 -2.87 -6.67
N VAL A 67 3.37 -3.31 -6.24
CA VAL A 67 3.07 -3.54 -4.82
C VAL A 67 4.03 -4.58 -4.24
N ILE A 68 4.21 -5.71 -4.92
CA ILE A 68 5.09 -6.80 -4.48
C ILE A 68 6.54 -6.34 -4.36
N ILE A 69 7.07 -5.69 -5.40
CA ILE A 69 8.45 -5.18 -5.44
C ILE A 69 8.67 -4.14 -4.33
N SER A 70 7.73 -3.22 -4.16
CA SER A 70 7.84 -2.17 -3.14
C SER A 70 7.74 -2.75 -1.72
N GLY A 71 6.86 -3.73 -1.48
CA GLY A 71 6.79 -4.45 -0.21
C GLY A 71 8.07 -5.23 0.09
N LEU A 72 8.65 -5.89 -0.91
CA LEU A 72 9.93 -6.58 -0.77
C LEU A 72 11.07 -5.59 -0.46
N PHE A 73 11.10 -4.43 -1.10
CA PHE A 73 12.03 -3.34 -0.77
C PHE A 73 11.92 -2.94 0.70
N PHE A 74 10.71 -2.81 1.26
CA PHE A 74 10.52 -2.49 2.67
C PHE A 74 11.01 -3.59 3.60
N ILE A 75 10.81 -4.86 3.25
CA ILE A 75 11.34 -6.00 4.01
C ILE A 75 12.88 -5.98 3.97
N MET A 76 13.47 -5.87 2.78
CA MET A 76 14.92 -5.84 2.60
C MET A 76 15.55 -4.67 3.36
N ARG A 77 15.01 -3.47 3.21
CA ARG A 77 15.49 -2.27 3.93
C ARG A 77 15.50 -2.50 5.44
N ARG A 78 14.49 -3.20 5.96
CA ARG A 78 14.35 -3.48 7.39
C ARG A 78 15.37 -4.51 7.90
N THR A 79 15.76 -5.47 7.06
CA THR A 79 16.76 -6.49 7.38
C THR A 79 18.20 -6.01 7.20
N PHE A 80 18.49 -5.22 6.16
CA PHE A 80 19.85 -4.82 5.82
C PHE A 80 20.31 -3.50 6.48
N ILE A 81 19.39 -2.60 6.84
CA ILE A 81 19.78 -1.34 7.50
C ILE A 81 19.75 -1.54 9.00
N HIS A 82 20.95 -1.59 9.61
CA HIS A 82 21.14 -1.84 11.04
C HIS A 82 20.33 -0.90 11.95
N HIS A 83 20.21 0.38 11.58
CA HIS A 83 19.42 1.38 12.29
C HIS A 83 17.90 1.07 12.29
N VAL A 84 17.39 0.40 11.25
CA VAL A 84 15.97 0.05 11.12
C VAL A 84 15.73 -1.33 11.74
N PHE A 85 16.64 -2.28 11.55
CA PHE A 85 16.59 -3.62 12.13
C PHE A 85 16.49 -3.57 13.66
N ALA A 86 17.31 -2.75 14.31
CA ALA A 86 17.38 -2.65 15.77
C ALA A 86 16.07 -2.23 16.47
N VAL A 87 15.17 -1.56 15.74
CA VAL A 87 13.86 -1.08 16.26
C VAL A 87 12.69 -1.86 15.66
N SER A 88 12.97 -2.80 14.74
CA SER A 88 11.94 -3.54 14.03
C SER A 88 11.40 -4.69 14.88
N SER A 89 10.08 -4.74 15.04
CA SER A 89 9.41 -5.86 15.71
C SER A 89 8.97 -6.91 14.69
N TRP A 90 8.83 -8.16 15.15
CA TRP A 90 8.22 -9.24 14.35
C TRP A 90 6.87 -8.83 13.75
N LYS A 91 6.09 -8.03 14.48
CA LYS A 91 4.79 -7.50 14.04
C LYS A 91 4.89 -6.66 12.77
N ASP A 92 5.98 -5.93 12.57
CA ASP A 92 6.13 -5.08 11.40
C ASP A 92 6.40 -5.91 10.14
N TYR A 93 7.13 -7.04 10.27
CA TYR A 93 7.33 -8.00 9.18
C TYR A 93 6.04 -8.76 8.86
N ALA A 94 5.35 -9.25 9.89
CA ALA A 94 4.06 -9.93 9.75
C ALA A 94 3.03 -9.05 9.03
N ALA A 95 3.00 -7.75 9.32
CA ALA A 95 2.12 -6.80 8.66
C ALA A 95 2.40 -6.68 7.15
N ILE A 96 3.67 -6.58 6.72
CA ILE A 96 4.00 -6.50 5.29
C ILE A 96 3.66 -7.81 4.58
N ILE A 97 3.99 -8.95 5.20
CA ILE A 97 3.70 -10.27 4.62
C ILE A 97 2.18 -10.42 4.44
N CYS A 98 1.39 -10.07 5.46
CA CYS A 98 -0.07 -10.11 5.41
C CYS A 98 -0.64 -9.27 4.26
N VAL A 99 -0.07 -8.09 4.01
CA VAL A 99 -0.46 -7.25 2.87
C VAL A 99 -0.02 -7.85 1.54
N LEU A 100 1.16 -8.45 1.45
CA LEU A 100 1.67 -9.01 0.20
C LEU A 100 0.96 -10.31 -0.22
N THR A 101 0.51 -11.13 0.72
CA THR A 101 -0.14 -12.42 0.44
C THR A 101 -1.30 -12.35 -0.56
N PRO A 102 -2.32 -11.48 -0.42
CA PRO A 102 -3.40 -11.39 -1.40
C PRO A 102 -2.91 -10.91 -2.78
N PHE A 103 -1.88 -10.06 -2.87
CA PHE A 103 -1.36 -9.59 -4.16
C PHE A 103 -0.59 -10.69 -4.88
N VAL A 104 0.22 -11.47 -4.16
CA VAL A 104 0.93 -12.62 -4.73
C VAL A 104 -0.06 -13.68 -5.20
N THR A 105 -1.01 -14.06 -4.36
CA THR A 105 -2.02 -15.08 -4.71
C THR A 105 -2.96 -14.61 -5.81
N GLY A 106 -3.31 -13.32 -5.85
CA GLY A 106 -4.08 -12.71 -6.93
C GLY A 106 -3.35 -12.77 -8.27
N LEU A 107 -2.04 -12.49 -8.28
CA LEU A 107 -1.21 -12.62 -9.48
C LEU A 107 -1.13 -14.08 -9.96
N LEU A 108 -0.92 -15.04 -9.02
CA LEU A 108 -0.83 -16.47 -9.34
C LEU A 108 -2.14 -17.02 -9.91
N SER A 109 -3.30 -16.53 -9.44
CA SER A 109 -4.60 -16.93 -9.99
C SER A 109 -4.75 -16.59 -11.48
N GLY A 110 -4.06 -15.54 -11.94
CA GLY A 110 -4.06 -15.12 -13.35
C GLY A 110 -3.06 -15.89 -14.24
N GLU A 111 -2.10 -16.62 -13.66
CA GLU A 111 -1.04 -17.31 -14.40
C GLU A 111 -1.15 -18.84 -14.42
N LEU A 112 -2.29 -19.41 -13.97
CA LEU A 112 -2.55 -20.87 -13.96
C LEU A 112 -1.50 -21.69 -13.15
N VAL A 113 -0.80 -21.08 -12.20
CA VAL A 113 0.14 -21.80 -11.32
C VAL A 113 -0.65 -22.44 -10.17
N GLY A 114 -1.05 -23.69 -10.37
CA GLY A 114 -1.75 -24.52 -9.38
C GLY A 114 -3.26 -24.64 -9.60
N PRO A 115 -3.97 -25.38 -8.71
CA PRO A 115 -5.43 -25.51 -8.81
C PRO A 115 -6.09 -24.15 -8.60
N TYR A 116 -6.74 -23.63 -9.64
CA TYR A 116 -7.35 -22.29 -9.64
C TYR A 116 -8.25 -22.04 -8.42
N GLU A 117 -9.13 -23.01 -8.10
CA GLU A 117 -10.05 -22.92 -6.97
C GLU A 117 -9.30 -22.75 -5.64
N MET A 118 -8.23 -23.49 -5.42
CA MET A 118 -7.42 -23.40 -4.20
C MET A 118 -6.76 -22.02 -4.07
N VAL A 119 -6.15 -21.53 -5.15
CA VAL A 119 -5.48 -20.22 -5.15
C VAL A 119 -6.49 -19.10 -4.92
N MET A 120 -7.69 -19.21 -5.52
CA MET A 120 -8.75 -18.22 -5.33
C MET A 120 -9.28 -18.21 -3.90
N VAL A 121 -9.50 -19.38 -3.28
CA VAL A 121 -9.90 -19.47 -1.87
C VAL A 121 -8.83 -18.83 -0.97
N ILE A 122 -7.56 -19.10 -1.21
CA ILE A 122 -6.45 -18.50 -0.44
C ILE A 122 -6.39 -16.98 -0.67
N HIS A 123 -6.57 -16.51 -1.91
CA HIS A 123 -6.62 -15.08 -2.23
C HIS A 123 -7.74 -14.39 -1.45
N CYS A 124 -8.97 -14.90 -1.54
CA CYS A 124 -10.11 -14.36 -0.82
C CYS A 124 -9.91 -14.41 0.71
N ALA A 125 -9.46 -15.54 1.27
CA ALA A 125 -9.23 -15.67 2.70
C ALA A 125 -8.14 -14.71 3.20
N SER A 126 -7.02 -14.62 2.49
CA SER A 126 -5.93 -13.70 2.83
C SER A 126 -6.33 -12.23 2.67
N ALA A 127 -7.15 -11.89 1.67
CA ALA A 127 -7.68 -10.54 1.50
C ALA A 127 -8.59 -10.13 2.67
N HIS A 128 -9.48 -11.02 3.13
CA HIS A 128 -10.31 -10.76 4.32
C HIS A 128 -9.47 -10.54 5.57
N ILE A 129 -8.47 -11.40 5.81
CA ILE A 129 -7.55 -11.26 6.95
C ILE A 129 -6.81 -9.92 6.87
N MET A 130 -6.31 -9.55 5.69
CA MET A 130 -5.64 -8.27 5.47
C MET A 130 -6.57 -7.08 5.76
N LEU A 131 -7.82 -7.10 5.29
CA LEU A 131 -8.77 -6.01 5.52
C LEU A 131 -9.13 -5.85 7.01
N VAL A 132 -9.36 -6.95 7.72
CA VAL A 132 -9.59 -6.93 9.18
C VAL A 132 -8.35 -6.40 9.91
N ALA A 133 -7.17 -6.89 9.53
CA ALA A 133 -5.91 -6.42 10.11
C ALA A 133 -5.66 -4.93 9.79
N ALA A 134 -6.03 -4.45 8.61
CA ALA A 134 -5.91 -3.04 8.24
C ALA A 134 -6.73 -2.13 9.17
N GLY A 135 -7.91 -2.56 9.59
CA GLY A 135 -8.76 -1.81 10.51
C GLY A 135 -8.24 -1.73 11.95
N TRP A 136 -7.47 -2.73 12.41
CA TRP A 136 -7.10 -2.88 13.83
C TRP A 136 -5.60 -2.77 14.13
N THR A 137 -4.76 -2.57 13.12
CA THR A 137 -3.30 -2.53 13.29
C THR A 137 -2.70 -1.22 12.80
N ARG A 138 -1.37 -1.08 12.93
CA ARG A 138 -0.58 0.04 12.38
C ARG A 138 -0.75 0.19 10.86
N LEU A 139 -1.37 -0.77 10.16
CA LEU A 139 -1.69 -0.67 8.74
C LEU A 139 -2.74 0.42 8.44
N GLY A 140 -3.68 0.70 9.35
CA GLY A 140 -4.71 1.73 9.18
C GLY A 140 -4.25 3.16 9.42
N HIS A 141 -2.95 3.38 9.73
CA HIS A 141 -2.42 4.69 10.13
C HIS A 141 -2.73 5.81 9.14
N MET A 142 -2.74 5.52 7.83
CA MET A 142 -3.04 6.52 6.80
C MET A 142 -4.51 6.97 6.86
N VAL A 143 -5.44 6.02 6.98
CA VAL A 143 -6.89 6.29 7.03
C VAL A 143 -7.23 7.07 8.30
N PHE A 144 -6.74 6.64 9.45
CA PHE A 144 -6.98 7.33 10.72
C PHE A 144 -6.33 8.72 10.78
N TYR A 145 -5.16 8.89 10.16
CA TYR A 145 -4.51 10.20 10.08
C TYR A 145 -5.36 11.21 9.30
N ILE A 146 -5.90 10.83 8.14
CA ILE A 146 -6.75 11.70 7.32
C ILE A 146 -8.05 12.03 8.06
N LEU A 147 -8.72 11.03 8.64
CA LEU A 147 -9.95 11.24 9.41
C LEU A 147 -9.74 12.18 10.61
N GLY A 148 -8.64 12.02 11.34
CA GLY A 148 -8.29 12.92 12.45
C GLY A 148 -8.07 14.36 12.00
N ARG A 149 -7.49 14.57 10.82
CA ARG A 149 -7.30 15.92 10.25
C ARG A 149 -8.60 16.57 9.83
N ILE A 150 -9.52 15.84 9.21
CA ILE A 150 -10.85 16.34 8.84
C ILE A 150 -11.65 16.68 10.10
N ALA A 151 -11.63 15.80 11.11
CA ALA A 151 -12.37 15.99 12.36
C ALA A 151 -11.90 17.22 13.15
N VAL A 152 -10.58 17.46 13.22
CA VAL A 152 -10.03 18.66 13.89
C VAL A 152 -10.32 19.92 13.08
N SER A 153 -10.19 19.87 11.75
CA SER A 153 -10.46 21.02 10.88
C SER A 153 -11.92 21.49 10.91
N GLY A 154 -12.87 20.63 11.29
CA GLY A 154 -14.28 20.99 11.43
C GLY A 154 -14.67 21.65 12.76
N LYS A 155 -13.73 21.77 13.72
CA LYS A 155 -13.98 22.42 15.02
C LYS A 155 -13.72 23.94 14.99
N ASP A 156 -13.13 24.42 13.90
CA ASP A 156 -12.70 25.81 13.74
C ASP A 156 -13.57 26.58 12.71
N SER A 157 -14.73 26.04 12.33
CA SER A 157 -15.67 26.59 11.34
C SER A 157 -17.07 26.81 11.88
#